data_AF-A0A9E6VNT2-F1
#
_entry.id   AF-A0A9E6VNT2-F1
#
_cell.length_a   1.000
_cell.length_b   1.000
_cell.length_c   1.000
_cell.angle_alpha   90.00
_cell.angle_beta   90.00
_cell.angle_gamma   90.00
#
_symmetry.space_group_name_H-M   'P 1'
#
loop_
_entity.id
_entity.type
_entity.pdbx_description
1 polymer ?
#
loop_
_entity_poly.entity_id
_entity_poly.type
_entity_poly.pdbx_seq_one_letter_code
_entity_poly.pdbx_strand_id
1 'polypeptide(L)'
;MPAGPFPEGWNPAYLCSLSSPQRVTLLTTRLRAGKQIMYNVTGTKKGKVLVAMSGGIDSSVTALMLHEQGYDVIGITMKTWDYAASGGSKKETGCCSLDSINDARMLAVNLGFPHYILDIREEFGDYIINNFVEEYLAGRTPNPCVLCNTHIKWDALLKRADQLNCDFIATGHYAQVREENGRYLVSKGLDENKDQSYVLWGLKQESLRRTLFPVGGFRKPEIRKMAADAGYQELANKSESYEICFIPDNDYRAFLRRKVEGLEERVDGGDFVLADGTVVGKHKGYPFYTIGQRKGLEIALGEPMFVTQIVPETNTVILGTKEELAKQEMMIRDYNLVKYERLPADFEGITKIRYKDAGTMATLSEEPGKLLKALFHQPVNGVAPGQSAVFYEGNDLVGGGFIARP
;
A
#
# COMPACT_ATOMS: atom_id res chain seq x y z
N MET A 1 21.96 21.61 -10.37
CA MET A 1 23.19 21.80 -9.57
C MET A 1 23.25 20.63 -8.58
N PRO A 2 24.36 19.89 -8.50
CA PRO A 2 24.45 18.74 -7.62
C PRO A 2 24.32 19.19 -6.16
N ALA A 3 23.62 18.42 -5.33
CA ALA A 3 23.52 18.66 -3.90
C ALA A 3 24.95 18.64 -3.31
N GLY A 4 25.38 19.78 -2.77
CA GLY A 4 26.67 19.90 -2.10
C GLY A 4 26.77 19.00 -0.86
N PRO A 5 27.99 18.82 -0.31
CA PRO A 5 28.22 17.91 0.81
C PRO A 5 27.39 18.35 2.02
N PHE A 6 26.82 17.36 2.71
CA PHE A 6 26.07 17.55 3.96
C PHE A 6 26.90 18.38 4.96
N PRO A 7 26.33 19.40 5.62
CA PRO A 7 27.03 20.10 6.69
C PRO A 7 27.42 19.09 7.79
N GLU A 8 28.63 19.23 8.33
CA GLU A 8 29.16 18.35 9.38
C GLU A 8 28.14 18.23 10.53
N GLY A 9 27.68 16.99 10.79
CA GLY A 9 26.61 16.66 11.73
C GLY A 9 25.32 16.10 11.11
N TRP A 10 25.15 16.17 9.78
CA TRP A 10 23.98 15.64 9.05
C TRP A 10 24.32 14.53 8.05
N ASN A 11 25.47 13.88 8.19
CA ASN A 11 25.80 12.70 7.38
C ASN A 11 24.88 11.52 7.78
N PRO A 12 24.09 10.93 6.86
CA PRO A 12 23.25 9.77 7.14
C PRO A 12 24.02 8.59 7.75
N ALA A 13 25.29 8.42 7.37
CA ALA A 13 26.18 7.41 7.97
C ALA A 13 26.52 7.73 9.44
N TYR A 14 26.65 9.00 9.80
CA TYR A 14 26.94 9.43 11.17
C TYR A 14 25.72 9.31 12.08
N LEU A 15 24.53 9.69 11.59
CA LEU A 15 23.28 9.46 12.29
C LEU A 15 23.01 7.96 12.49
N CYS A 16 23.37 7.12 11.51
CA CYS A 16 23.33 5.66 11.66
C CYS A 16 24.33 5.10 12.68
N SER A 17 25.48 5.75 12.92
CA SER A 17 26.47 5.33 13.92
C SER A 17 26.14 5.70 15.37
N LEU A 18 25.16 6.59 15.60
CA LEU A 18 24.74 6.98 16.95
C LEU A 18 23.76 5.98 17.55
N SER A 19 23.97 5.62 18.81
CA SER A 19 23.07 4.76 19.59
C SER A 19 21.68 5.41 19.76
N SER A 20 20.61 4.60 19.82
CA SER A 20 19.20 5.08 19.89
C SER A 20 18.95 6.18 20.94
N PRO A 21 19.56 6.16 22.15
CA PRO A 21 19.39 7.25 23.12
C PRO A 21 19.96 8.59 22.64
N GLN A 22 21.10 8.59 21.94
CA GLN A 22 21.78 9.81 21.50
C GLN A 22 21.05 10.51 20.35
N ARG A 23 20.35 9.76 19.48
CA ARG A 23 19.48 10.34 18.42
C ARG A 23 18.32 11.12 19.02
N VAL A 24 17.68 10.58 20.06
CA VAL A 24 16.53 11.20 20.74
C VAL A 24 16.94 12.44 21.54
N THR A 25 18.14 12.46 22.14
CA THR A 25 18.63 13.63 22.89
C THR A 25 18.89 14.84 21.99
N LEU A 26 19.40 14.64 20.76
CA LEU A 26 19.67 15.75 19.84
C LEU A 26 18.37 16.43 19.34
N LEU A 27 17.30 15.65 19.13
CA LEU A 27 15.96 16.16 18.80
C LEU A 27 15.29 16.85 19.99
N THR A 28 15.36 16.26 21.19
CA THR A 28 14.68 16.80 22.39
C THR A 28 15.32 18.08 22.94
N THR A 29 16.63 18.29 22.74
CA THR A 29 17.31 19.51 23.19
C THR A 29 16.83 20.76 22.43
N ARG A 30 16.31 20.62 21.21
CA ARG A 30 15.77 21.74 20.42
C ARG A 30 14.30 22.05 20.71
N LEU A 31 13.53 21.10 21.24
CA LEU A 31 12.11 21.29 21.58
C LEU A 31 11.89 22.14 22.85
N ARG A 32 12.90 22.31 23.72
CA ARG A 32 12.76 23.02 25.01
C ARG A 32 13.12 24.51 25.01
N ALA A 33 13.67 25.06 23.93
CA ALA A 33 14.06 26.47 23.88
C ALA A 33 12.89 27.37 23.46
N GLY A 34 11.86 27.46 24.30
CA GLY A 34 10.83 28.49 24.20
C GLY A 34 11.38 29.85 24.60
N LYS A 35 11.81 30.65 23.61
CA LYS A 35 11.89 32.10 23.71
C LYS A 35 11.45 32.70 22.38
N GLN A 36 10.52 33.64 22.47
CA GLN A 36 10.05 34.51 21.40
C GLN A 36 11.25 35.07 20.61
N ILE A 37 11.54 34.50 19.45
CA ILE A 37 12.48 35.06 18.49
C ILE A 37 11.66 35.31 17.24
N MET A 38 11.50 36.58 16.91
CA MET A 38 11.03 37.03 15.60
C MET A 38 11.96 36.42 14.56
N TYR A 39 11.54 35.34 13.89
CA TYR A 39 12.33 34.75 12.82
C TYR A 39 12.25 35.67 11.61
N ASN A 40 13.28 36.50 11.43
CA ASN A 40 13.69 36.92 10.10
C ASN A 40 13.97 35.65 9.30
N VAL A 41 13.05 35.30 8.39
CA VAL A 41 13.18 34.18 7.46
C VAL A 41 14.24 34.55 6.42
N THR A 42 15.51 34.34 6.77
CA THR A 42 16.62 34.32 5.83
C THR A 42 17.31 32.96 5.94
N GLY A 43 16.65 31.95 5.40
CA GLY A 43 17.18 30.60 5.20
C GLY A 43 16.46 30.02 4.00
N THR A 44 17.18 29.70 2.94
CA THR A 44 16.64 29.18 1.68
C THR A 44 15.77 27.96 1.97
N LYS A 45 14.44 28.06 1.77
CA LYS A 45 13.48 26.95 1.93
C LYS A 45 14.02 25.74 1.18
N LYS A 46 14.04 24.55 1.81
CA LYS A 46 14.48 23.26 1.20
C LYS A 46 13.62 22.80 0.01
N GLY A 47 12.67 23.63 -0.40
CA GLY A 47 11.61 23.33 -1.35
C GLY A 47 10.25 23.33 -0.68
N LYS A 48 9.22 23.24 -1.52
CA LYS A 48 7.82 23.18 -1.12
C LYS A 48 7.29 21.75 -1.27
N VAL A 49 6.58 21.24 -0.27
CA VAL A 49 6.17 19.84 -0.21
C VAL A 49 4.67 19.71 0.03
N LEU A 50 3.98 18.99 -0.84
CA LEU A 50 2.59 18.61 -0.66
C LEU A 50 2.50 17.29 0.13
N VAL A 51 2.00 17.33 1.36
CA VAL A 51 1.91 16.17 2.25
C VAL A 51 0.50 15.58 2.20
N ALA A 52 0.38 14.32 1.78
CA ALA A 52 -0.88 13.59 1.82
C ALA A 52 -1.22 13.17 3.26
N MET A 53 -2.21 13.85 3.85
CA MET A 53 -2.62 13.72 5.25
C MET A 53 -3.93 12.93 5.36
N SER A 54 -3.85 11.71 5.86
CA SER A 54 -5.00 10.81 6.06
C SER A 54 -5.78 11.06 7.35
N GLY A 55 -5.29 11.98 8.21
CA GLY A 55 -5.74 12.09 9.61
C GLY A 55 -5.21 10.97 10.51
N GLY A 56 -4.38 10.07 9.97
CA GLY A 56 -3.66 9.05 10.72
C GLY A 56 -2.29 9.53 11.18
N ILE A 57 -1.78 8.92 12.25
CA ILE A 57 -0.52 9.29 12.91
C ILE A 57 0.66 9.40 11.94
N ASP A 58 0.81 8.47 10.99
CA ASP A 58 2.00 8.42 10.13
C ASP A 58 2.07 9.63 9.19
N SER A 59 0.93 10.02 8.63
CA SER A 59 0.83 11.19 7.75
C SER A 59 0.98 12.51 8.51
N SER A 60 0.49 12.55 9.75
CA SER A 60 0.62 13.69 10.64
C SER A 60 2.07 13.90 11.08
N VAL A 61 2.75 12.83 11.50
CA VAL A 61 4.18 12.87 11.86
C VAL A 61 5.04 13.18 10.64
N THR A 62 4.66 12.69 9.45
CA THR A 62 5.29 13.09 8.18
C THR A 62 5.27 14.61 7.99
N ALA A 63 4.10 15.24 8.16
CA ALA A 63 3.95 16.69 8.03
C ALA A 63 4.78 17.45 9.08
N LEU A 64 4.73 17.00 10.35
CA LEU A 64 5.52 17.55 11.45
C LEU A 64 7.03 17.52 11.15
N MET A 65 7.56 16.36 10.75
CA MET A 65 8.98 16.19 10.46
C MET A 65 9.45 17.10 9.33
N LEU A 66 8.68 17.22 8.25
CA LEU A 66 9.04 18.08 7.12
C LEU A 66 8.98 19.57 7.49
N HIS A 67 7.98 19.96 8.29
CA HIS A 67 7.88 21.32 8.81
C HIS A 67 9.09 21.68 9.68
N GLU A 68 9.46 20.82 10.64
CA GLU A 68 10.63 21.02 11.50
C GLU A 68 11.96 21.03 10.72
N GLN A 69 12.04 20.31 9.60
CA GLN A 69 13.21 20.31 8.71
C GLN A 69 13.33 21.59 7.85
N GLY A 70 12.36 22.50 7.91
CA GLY A 70 12.35 23.77 7.20
C GLY A 70 11.78 23.71 5.77
N TYR A 71 10.98 22.70 5.45
CA TYR A 71 10.21 22.68 4.19
C TYR A 71 8.99 23.61 4.27
N ASP A 72 8.60 24.17 3.12
CA ASP A 72 7.31 24.84 2.99
C ASP A 72 6.21 23.79 2.77
N VAL A 73 5.55 23.40 3.85
CA VAL A 73 4.57 22.31 3.87
C VAL A 73 3.21 22.82 3.40
N ILE A 74 2.54 22.05 2.55
CA ILE A 74 1.10 22.13 2.31
C ILE A 74 0.49 20.78 2.63
N GLY A 75 -0.53 20.75 3.48
CA GLY A 75 -1.32 19.55 3.75
C GLY A 75 -2.41 19.34 2.71
N ILE A 76 -2.67 18.10 2.34
CA ILE A 76 -3.85 17.73 1.55
C ILE A 76 -4.49 16.45 2.07
N THR A 77 -5.81 16.47 2.27
CA THR A 77 -6.59 15.25 2.53
C THR A 77 -7.41 14.89 1.31
N MET A 78 -7.30 13.64 0.87
CA MET A 78 -8.08 13.11 -0.26
C MET A 78 -9.34 12.43 0.26
N LYS A 79 -10.50 12.84 -0.25
CA LYS A 79 -11.78 12.18 -0.02
C LYS A 79 -12.00 11.18 -1.16
N THR A 80 -11.89 9.89 -0.88
CA THR A 80 -11.99 8.82 -1.89
C THR A 80 -13.31 8.06 -1.85
N TRP A 81 -14.02 8.09 -0.72
CA TRP A 81 -15.26 7.33 -0.55
C TRP A 81 -16.26 8.04 0.35
N ASP A 82 -17.55 7.78 0.12
CA ASP A 82 -18.64 8.26 0.96
C ASP A 82 -19.29 7.11 1.73
N TYR A 83 -18.91 6.98 3.01
CA TYR A 83 -19.42 5.94 3.91
C TYR A 83 -20.89 6.16 4.29
N ALA A 84 -21.33 7.42 4.39
CA ALA A 84 -22.69 7.76 4.77
C ALA A 84 -23.71 7.29 3.72
N ALA A 85 -23.33 7.32 2.44
CA ALA A 85 -24.16 6.85 1.34
C ALA A 85 -24.15 5.31 1.14
N SER A 86 -23.26 4.57 1.80
CA SER A 86 -22.98 3.15 1.47
C SER A 86 -23.48 2.12 2.50
N GLY A 87 -24.30 2.54 3.46
CA GLY A 87 -25.20 1.65 4.23
C GLY A 87 -24.54 0.81 5.32
N GLY A 88 -23.36 1.19 5.82
CA GLY A 88 -22.72 0.55 6.98
C GLY A 88 -23.40 0.93 8.30
N SER A 89 -23.55 -0.03 9.22
CA SER A 89 -24.19 0.17 10.54
C SER A 89 -23.21 0.62 11.64
N LYS A 90 -21.92 0.79 11.32
CA LYS A 90 -20.87 1.23 12.24
C LYS A 90 -20.25 2.55 11.80
N LYS A 91 -19.68 3.27 12.79
CA LYS A 91 -18.85 4.48 12.62
C LYS A 91 -17.95 4.38 11.37
N GLU A 92 -17.84 5.46 10.62
CA GLU A 92 -16.94 5.61 9.47
C GLU A 92 -15.57 4.97 9.75
N THR A 93 -15.29 3.81 9.15
CA THR A 93 -14.02 3.10 9.36
C THR A 93 -13.01 3.56 8.32
N GLY A 94 -11.98 4.32 8.73
CA GLY A 94 -10.81 4.59 7.88
C GLY A 94 -10.39 6.05 7.73
N CYS A 95 -9.43 6.27 6.84
CA CYS A 95 -8.81 7.57 6.47
C CYS A 95 -9.82 8.65 6.02
N CYS A 96 -11.03 8.27 5.61
CA CYS A 96 -12.01 9.19 5.02
C CYS A 96 -13.12 9.64 5.98
N SER A 97 -12.98 9.38 7.29
CA SER A 97 -13.96 9.89 8.24
C SER A 97 -13.89 11.42 8.38
N LEU A 98 -15.01 12.06 8.69
CA LEU A 98 -15.06 13.50 8.99
C LEU A 98 -14.11 13.87 10.13
N ASP A 99 -14.00 13.00 11.13
CA ASP A 99 -13.06 13.16 12.25
C ASP A 99 -11.61 13.16 11.77
N SER A 100 -11.23 12.25 10.87
CA SER A 100 -9.85 12.18 10.34
C SER A 100 -9.49 13.39 9.49
N ILE A 101 -10.44 13.92 8.71
CA ILE A 101 -10.26 15.18 7.97
C ILE A 101 -10.05 16.35 8.93
N ASN A 102 -10.84 16.43 10.01
CA ASN A 102 -10.70 17.45 11.03
C ASN A 102 -9.36 17.35 11.78
N ASP A 103 -8.91 16.14 12.13
CA ASP A 103 -7.62 15.91 12.77
C ASP A 103 -6.46 16.45 11.92
N ALA A 104 -6.47 16.15 10.62
CA ALA A 104 -5.46 16.64 9.68
C ALA A 104 -5.47 18.18 9.58
N ARG A 105 -6.67 18.77 9.52
CA ARG A 105 -6.84 20.23 9.48
C ARG A 105 -6.35 20.90 10.77
N MET A 106 -6.70 20.36 11.93
CA MET A 106 -6.29 20.89 13.23
C MET A 106 -4.77 20.86 13.40
N LEU A 107 -4.11 19.77 12.98
CA LEU A 107 -2.66 19.69 12.97
C LEU A 107 -2.03 20.78 12.11
N ALA A 108 -2.57 20.99 10.90
CA ALA A 108 -2.07 22.00 9.98
C ALA A 108 -2.20 23.42 10.53
N VAL A 109 -3.33 23.73 11.17
CA VAL A 109 -3.55 25.01 11.86
C VAL A 109 -2.54 25.21 12.98
N ASN A 110 -2.33 24.20 13.82
CA ASN A 110 -1.40 24.27 14.94
C ASN A 110 0.07 24.46 14.49
N LEU A 111 0.44 23.86 13.36
CA LEU A 111 1.78 23.97 12.76
C LEU A 111 1.91 25.15 11.78
N GLY A 112 0.86 25.94 11.57
CA GLY A 112 0.89 27.15 10.77
C GLY A 112 1.08 26.93 9.26
N PHE A 113 0.55 25.85 8.70
CA PHE A 113 0.59 25.58 7.25
C PHE A 113 -0.81 25.36 6.64
N PRO A 114 -1.02 25.66 5.33
CA PRO A 114 -2.32 25.49 4.70
C PRO A 114 -2.67 24.02 4.51
N HIS A 115 -3.95 23.71 4.66
CA HIS A 115 -4.51 22.38 4.42
C HIS A 115 -5.71 22.45 3.48
N TYR A 116 -5.72 21.58 2.47
CA TYR A 116 -6.78 21.51 1.47
C TYR A 116 -7.45 20.14 1.48
N ILE A 117 -8.72 20.12 1.06
CA ILE A 117 -9.44 18.88 0.77
C ILE A 117 -9.50 18.74 -0.75
N LEU A 118 -9.15 17.55 -1.24
CA LEU A 118 -9.30 17.15 -2.63
C LEU A 118 -10.32 16.02 -2.69
N ASP A 119 -11.45 16.26 -3.33
CA ASP A 119 -12.44 15.23 -3.63
C ASP A 119 -12.01 14.49 -4.90
N ILE A 120 -11.83 13.17 -4.78
CA ILE A 120 -11.47 12.26 -5.88
C ILE A 120 -12.40 11.04 -5.90
N ARG A 121 -13.63 11.19 -5.41
CA ARG A 121 -14.60 10.08 -5.33
C ARG A 121 -14.97 9.53 -6.70
N GLU A 122 -15.09 10.38 -7.72
CA GLU A 122 -15.42 9.97 -9.08
C GLU A 122 -14.28 9.14 -9.68
N GLU A 123 -13.05 9.67 -9.69
CA GLU A 123 -11.88 8.96 -10.21
C GLU A 123 -11.60 7.66 -9.45
N PHE A 124 -11.82 7.67 -8.13
CA PHE A 124 -11.69 6.47 -7.30
C PHE A 124 -12.76 5.42 -7.62
N GLY A 125 -14.02 5.84 -7.73
CA GLY A 125 -15.14 4.94 -8.03
C GLY A 125 -14.98 4.28 -9.40
N ASP A 126 -14.76 5.10 -10.43
CA ASP A 126 -14.71 4.63 -11.81
C ASP A 126 -13.55 3.67 -12.08
N TYR A 127 -12.42 3.89 -11.41
CA TYR A 127 -11.21 3.13 -11.69
C TYR A 127 -10.96 2.02 -10.68
N ILE A 128 -11.08 2.28 -9.38
CA ILE A 128 -10.70 1.32 -8.33
C ILE A 128 -11.86 0.37 -8.02
N ILE A 129 -13.07 0.90 -7.88
CA ILE A 129 -14.22 0.08 -7.47
C ILE A 129 -14.71 -0.78 -8.63
N ASN A 130 -14.81 -0.22 -9.83
CA ASN A 130 -15.19 -0.99 -11.01
C ASN A 130 -14.19 -2.12 -11.27
N ASN A 131 -12.88 -1.83 -11.27
CA ASN A 131 -11.87 -2.88 -11.41
C ASN A 131 -11.99 -3.94 -10.30
N PHE A 132 -12.19 -3.55 -9.04
CA PHE A 132 -12.37 -4.48 -7.94
C PHE A 132 -13.55 -5.43 -8.19
N VAL A 133 -14.70 -4.90 -8.61
CA VAL A 133 -15.88 -5.70 -8.94
C VAL A 133 -15.60 -6.62 -10.14
N GLU A 134 -15.06 -6.08 -11.23
CA GLU A 134 -14.75 -6.84 -12.45
C GLU A 134 -13.77 -7.99 -12.21
N GLU A 135 -12.74 -7.79 -11.39
CA GLU A 135 -11.77 -8.83 -11.05
C GLU A 135 -12.46 -10.00 -10.31
N TYR A 136 -13.33 -9.71 -9.33
CA TYR A 136 -14.10 -10.77 -8.64
C TYR A 136 -15.10 -11.47 -9.57
N LEU A 137 -15.79 -10.72 -10.43
CA LEU A 137 -16.68 -11.30 -11.47
C LEU A 137 -15.90 -12.06 -12.54
N ALA A 138 -14.59 -11.89 -12.61
CA ALA A 138 -13.72 -12.70 -13.45
C ALA A 138 -13.02 -13.81 -12.66
N GLY A 139 -13.46 -14.13 -11.44
CA GLY A 139 -12.91 -15.19 -10.60
C GLY A 139 -11.46 -14.94 -10.14
N ARG A 140 -11.04 -13.67 -10.14
CA ARG A 140 -9.71 -13.21 -9.68
C ARG A 140 -9.84 -12.52 -8.33
N THR A 141 -8.72 -12.36 -7.64
CA THR A 141 -8.67 -11.71 -6.32
C THR A 141 -7.85 -10.41 -6.42
N PRO A 142 -8.50 -9.24 -6.56
CA PRO A 142 -7.82 -7.98 -6.83
C PRO A 142 -6.99 -7.45 -5.64
N ASN A 143 -6.01 -6.60 -5.95
CA ASN A 143 -5.35 -5.74 -4.97
C ASN A 143 -5.64 -4.25 -5.27
N PRO A 144 -6.72 -3.67 -4.72
CA PRO A 144 -7.11 -2.29 -5.05
C PRO A 144 -6.13 -1.24 -4.53
N CYS A 145 -5.35 -1.53 -3.48
CA CYS A 145 -4.41 -0.58 -2.89
C CYS A 145 -3.25 -0.24 -3.84
N VAL A 146 -2.74 -1.24 -4.57
CA VAL A 146 -1.69 -1.06 -5.57
C VAL A 146 -2.17 -0.16 -6.71
N LEU A 147 -3.37 -0.43 -7.24
CA LEU A 147 -3.97 0.38 -8.30
C LEU A 147 -4.24 1.81 -7.81
N CYS A 148 -4.76 1.96 -6.60
CA CYS A 148 -5.01 3.28 -5.99
C CYS A 148 -3.72 4.08 -5.86
N ASN A 149 -2.64 3.48 -5.33
CA ASN A 149 -1.35 4.15 -5.24
C ASN A 149 -0.82 4.57 -6.61
N THR A 150 -0.91 3.67 -7.59
CA THR A 150 -0.33 3.87 -8.92
C THR A 150 -1.06 4.92 -9.74
N HIS A 151 -2.39 4.82 -9.84
CA HIS A 151 -3.18 5.56 -10.83
C HIS A 151 -4.01 6.70 -10.26
N ILE A 152 -4.30 6.67 -8.96
CA ILE A 152 -5.17 7.67 -8.34
C ILE A 152 -4.34 8.59 -7.45
N LYS A 153 -3.72 8.02 -6.41
CA LYS A 153 -3.07 8.79 -5.36
C LYS A 153 -1.87 9.58 -5.87
N TRP A 154 -0.91 8.94 -6.53
CA TRP A 154 0.29 9.65 -6.99
C TRP A 154 0.00 10.63 -8.13
N ASP A 155 -0.80 10.21 -9.11
CA ASP A 155 -1.15 11.08 -10.25
C ASP A 155 -1.94 12.33 -9.78
N ALA A 156 -2.92 12.16 -8.88
CA ALA A 156 -3.67 13.28 -8.31
C ALA A 156 -2.79 14.19 -7.43
N LEU A 157 -1.91 13.60 -6.61
CA LEU A 157 -0.98 14.36 -5.76
C LEU A 157 0.02 15.15 -6.59
N LEU A 158 0.61 14.57 -7.63
CA LEU A 158 1.58 15.26 -8.50
C LEU A 158 0.91 16.38 -9.28
N LYS A 159 -0.27 16.13 -9.87
CA LYS A 159 -1.07 17.17 -10.54
C LYS A 159 -1.38 18.34 -9.61
N ARG A 160 -1.77 18.05 -8.37
CA ARG A 160 -2.04 19.10 -7.37
C ARG A 160 -0.77 19.79 -6.90
N ALA A 161 0.34 19.06 -6.77
CA ALA A 161 1.64 19.62 -6.43
C ALA A 161 2.06 20.65 -7.48
N ASP A 162 1.87 20.36 -8.77
CA ASP A 162 2.18 21.29 -9.86
C ASP A 162 1.33 22.57 -9.77
N GLN A 163 0.02 22.44 -9.56
CA GLN A 163 -0.89 23.58 -9.40
C GLN A 163 -0.52 24.47 -8.19
N LEU A 164 0.05 23.89 -7.15
CA LEU A 164 0.46 24.59 -5.93
C LEU A 164 1.94 24.97 -5.93
N ASN A 165 2.66 24.74 -7.03
CA ASN A 165 4.11 24.96 -7.17
C ASN A 165 4.93 24.25 -6.07
N CYS A 166 4.56 23.01 -5.73
CA CYS A 166 5.31 22.16 -4.83
C CYS A 166 6.40 21.40 -5.59
N ASP A 167 7.61 21.36 -5.05
CA ASP A 167 8.74 20.60 -5.63
C ASP A 167 8.55 19.10 -5.41
N PHE A 168 7.99 18.72 -4.24
CA PHE A 168 7.84 17.34 -3.81
C PHE A 168 6.43 17.01 -3.32
N ILE A 169 6.14 15.72 -3.28
CA ILE A 169 5.02 15.13 -2.53
C ILE A 169 5.57 14.26 -1.41
N ALA A 170 4.84 14.16 -0.29
CA ALA A 170 5.20 13.26 0.80
C ALA A 170 4.00 12.46 1.29
N THR A 171 4.27 11.24 1.74
CA THR A 171 3.24 10.37 2.32
C THR A 171 3.77 9.66 3.56
N GLY A 172 2.87 9.24 4.44
CA GLY A 172 3.21 8.43 5.62
C GLY A 172 3.43 6.95 5.35
N HIS A 173 3.92 6.57 4.16
CA HIS A 173 4.22 5.17 3.87
C HIS A 173 5.56 4.75 4.50
N TYR A 174 5.58 3.54 5.07
CA TYR A 174 6.80 2.90 5.57
C TYR A 174 7.57 2.24 4.43
N ALA A 175 8.22 3.09 3.64
CA ALA A 175 9.14 2.71 2.57
C ALA A 175 10.26 3.72 2.52
N GLN A 176 11.35 3.40 1.86
CA GLN A 176 12.46 4.34 1.63
C GLN A 176 12.60 4.58 0.14
N VAL A 177 13.04 5.78 -0.23
CA VAL A 177 13.33 6.12 -1.61
C VAL A 177 14.70 6.78 -1.67
N ARG A 178 15.53 6.35 -2.63
CA ARG A 178 16.85 6.92 -2.89
C ARG A 178 17.12 6.95 -4.38
N GLU A 179 17.96 7.88 -4.82
CA GLU A 179 18.51 7.85 -6.16
C GLU A 179 19.83 7.08 -6.16
N GLU A 180 19.98 6.15 -7.10
CA GLU A 180 21.20 5.38 -7.31
C GLU A 180 21.37 5.17 -8.82
N ASN A 181 22.54 5.52 -9.36
CA ASN A 181 22.87 5.39 -10.79
C ASN A 181 21.82 6.02 -11.73
N GLY A 182 21.24 7.17 -11.34
CA GLY A 182 20.25 7.90 -12.15
C GLY A 182 18.84 7.28 -12.17
N ARG A 183 18.56 6.28 -11.33
CA ARG A 183 17.21 5.76 -11.07
C ARG A 183 16.83 5.93 -9.60
N TYR A 184 15.54 6.09 -9.36
CA TYR A 184 14.96 6.09 -8.03
C TYR A 184 14.55 4.67 -7.65
N LEU A 185 15.11 4.20 -6.54
CA LEU A 185 14.86 2.89 -5.96
C LEU A 185 13.91 3.04 -4.78
N VAL A 186 12.99 2.10 -4.64
CA VAL A 186 12.17 1.93 -3.45
C VAL A 186 12.75 0.79 -2.62
N SER A 187 12.90 0.99 -1.32
CA SER A 187 13.33 -0.07 -0.40
C SER A 187 12.31 -0.26 0.71
N LYS A 188 12.39 -1.40 1.38
CA LYS A 188 11.60 -1.69 2.57
C LYS A 188 11.76 -0.60 3.63
N GLY A 189 10.67 -0.32 4.34
CA GLY A 189 10.74 0.48 5.56
C GLY A 189 11.61 -0.22 6.62
N LEU A 190 12.19 0.57 7.54
CA LEU A 190 13.01 0.03 8.64
C LEU A 190 12.21 -0.93 9.55
N ASP A 191 10.92 -0.69 9.69
CA ASP A 191 10.00 -1.54 10.44
C ASP A 191 9.38 -2.59 9.52
N GLU A 192 9.91 -3.81 9.56
CA GLU A 192 9.44 -4.92 8.73
C GLU A 192 7.96 -5.25 8.93
N ASN A 193 7.39 -4.99 10.12
CA ASN A 193 5.98 -5.24 10.40
C ASN A 193 5.07 -4.17 9.77
N LYS A 194 5.65 -3.04 9.38
CA LYS A 194 4.96 -1.90 8.77
C LYS A 194 5.33 -1.66 7.33
N ASP A 195 6.36 -2.33 6.81
CA ASP A 195 6.84 -2.17 5.45
C ASP A 195 5.69 -2.15 4.44
N GLN A 196 5.63 -1.05 3.70
CA GLN A 196 4.61 -0.77 2.69
C GLN A 196 5.20 -0.75 1.28
N SER A 197 6.47 -1.12 1.08
CA SER A 197 7.09 -1.19 -0.25
C SER A 197 6.30 -2.05 -1.23
N TYR A 198 5.64 -3.11 -0.74
CA TYR A 198 4.83 -4.01 -1.56
C TYR A 198 3.72 -3.30 -2.34
N VAL A 199 3.08 -2.27 -1.78
CA VAL A 199 1.97 -1.56 -2.46
C VAL A 199 2.45 -0.42 -3.36
N LEU A 200 3.76 -0.29 -3.57
CA LEU A 200 4.39 0.81 -4.30
C LEU A 200 5.08 0.35 -5.60
N TRP A 201 4.95 -0.93 -5.98
CA TRP A 201 5.64 -1.48 -7.16
C TRP A 201 5.20 -0.84 -8.47
N GLY A 202 3.98 -0.30 -8.56
CA GLY A 202 3.49 0.36 -9.76
C GLY A 202 3.97 1.81 -9.94
N LEU A 203 4.70 2.38 -8.98
CA LEU A 203 5.18 3.76 -9.09
C LEU A 203 6.23 3.91 -10.20
N LYS A 204 6.05 4.96 -11.01
CA LYS A 204 6.96 5.33 -12.10
C LYS A 204 8.11 6.19 -11.61
N GLN A 205 9.20 6.23 -12.38
CA GLN A 205 10.40 7.00 -12.05
C GLN A 205 10.10 8.51 -11.91
N GLU A 206 9.24 9.06 -12.75
CA GLU A 206 8.81 10.47 -12.69
C GLU A 206 8.12 10.80 -11.37
N SER A 207 7.31 9.85 -10.88
CA SER A 207 6.60 9.95 -9.61
C SER A 207 7.58 9.83 -8.44
N LEU A 208 8.48 8.84 -8.48
CA LEU A 208 9.45 8.57 -7.43
C LEU A 208 10.45 9.72 -7.24
N ARG A 209 10.87 10.39 -8.32
CA ARG A 209 11.78 11.55 -8.28
C ARG A 209 11.30 12.66 -7.35
N ARG A 210 9.98 12.83 -7.23
CA ARG A 210 9.37 13.88 -6.40
C ARG A 210 8.77 13.35 -5.10
N THR A 211 8.95 12.06 -4.80
CA THR A 211 8.31 11.43 -3.64
C THR A 211 9.24 11.41 -2.44
N LEU A 212 8.67 11.72 -1.26
CA LEU A 212 9.33 11.57 0.03
C LEU A 212 8.54 10.58 0.92
N PHE A 213 9.29 9.74 1.64
CA PHE A 213 8.76 8.83 2.66
C PHE A 213 9.43 9.07 4.03
N PRO A 214 9.11 10.18 4.73
CA PRO A 214 9.86 10.56 5.93
C PRO A 214 9.85 9.52 7.05
N VAL A 215 8.75 8.78 7.21
CA VAL A 215 8.60 7.76 8.28
C VAL A 215 9.33 6.45 7.98
N GLY A 216 9.80 6.24 6.75
CA GLY A 216 10.42 4.98 6.31
C GLY A 216 11.66 4.56 7.09
N GLY A 217 12.37 5.52 7.69
CA GLY A 217 13.56 5.29 8.50
C GLY A 217 13.28 5.01 9.99
N PHE A 218 12.03 4.78 10.38
CA PHE A 218 11.63 4.68 11.78
C PHE A 218 10.74 3.46 12.04
N ARG A 219 10.79 2.97 13.28
CA ARG A 219 9.82 2.00 13.79
C ARG A 219 8.56 2.68 14.30
N LYS A 220 7.42 1.98 14.22
CA LYS A 220 6.13 2.53 14.67
C LYS A 220 6.15 3.08 16.10
N PRO A 221 6.80 2.44 17.09
CA PRO A 221 6.90 3.00 18.43
C PRO A 221 7.62 4.36 18.47
N GLU A 222 8.62 4.58 17.61
CA GLU A 222 9.33 5.84 17.50
C GLU A 222 8.40 6.92 16.92
N ILE A 223 7.61 6.60 15.90
CA ILE A 223 6.59 7.50 15.33
C ILE A 223 5.52 7.88 16.38
N ARG A 224 5.05 6.92 17.18
CA ARG A 224 4.13 7.19 18.31
C ARG A 224 4.75 8.10 19.35
N LYS A 225 6.03 7.87 19.68
CA LYS A 225 6.76 8.71 20.62
C LYS A 225 6.95 10.14 20.10
N MET A 226 7.29 10.32 18.82
CA MET A 226 7.42 11.66 18.22
C MET A 226 6.12 12.45 18.28
N ALA A 227 4.98 11.82 17.96
CA ALA A 227 3.68 12.47 18.08
C ALA A 227 3.39 12.90 19.53
N ALA A 228 3.65 12.01 20.50
CA ALA A 228 3.44 12.30 21.92
C ALA A 228 4.35 13.42 22.44
N ASP A 229 5.65 13.38 22.09
CA ASP A 229 6.64 14.39 22.49
C ASP A 229 6.32 15.79 21.91
N ALA A 230 5.66 15.82 20.74
CA ALA A 230 5.16 17.04 20.10
C ALA A 230 3.78 17.51 20.62
N GLY A 231 3.23 16.85 21.66
CA GLY A 231 1.97 17.23 22.30
C GLY A 231 0.70 16.60 21.70
N TYR A 232 0.83 15.70 20.72
CA TYR A 232 -0.31 15.05 20.03
C TYR A 232 -0.61 13.66 20.63
N GLN A 233 -0.97 13.61 21.92
CA GLN A 233 -1.21 12.33 22.62
C GLN A 233 -2.38 11.52 22.04
N GLU A 234 -3.47 12.16 21.65
CA GLU A 234 -4.64 11.47 21.08
C GLU A 234 -4.27 10.79 19.75
N LEU A 235 -3.49 11.47 18.92
CA LEU A 235 -2.95 10.92 17.68
C LEU A 235 -1.99 9.75 17.95
N ALA A 236 -1.16 9.84 18.99
CA ALA A 236 -0.24 8.78 19.40
C ALA A 236 -0.95 7.49 19.83
N ASN A 237 -2.18 7.59 20.34
CA ASN A 237 -3.01 6.47 20.78
C ASN A 237 -4.00 5.97 19.71
N LYS A 238 -4.13 6.68 18.59
CA LYS A 238 -5.07 6.33 17.52
C LYS A 238 -4.75 4.95 16.94
N SER A 239 -5.80 4.17 16.71
CA SER A 239 -5.72 2.86 16.06
C SER A 239 -5.43 3.01 14.56
N GLU A 240 -4.86 1.96 13.97
CA GLU A 240 -4.51 1.94 12.56
C GLU A 240 -5.62 1.26 11.74
N SER A 241 -5.84 1.76 10.53
CA SER A 241 -6.74 1.14 9.57
C SER A 241 -5.95 0.20 8.67
N TYR A 242 -6.21 -1.11 8.76
CA TYR A 242 -5.58 -2.14 7.94
C TYR A 242 -6.49 -2.65 6.81
N GLU A 243 -7.74 -2.20 6.77
CA GLU A 243 -8.78 -2.69 5.87
C GLU A 243 -8.78 -1.93 4.53
N ILE A 244 -9.37 -2.55 3.50
CA ILE A 244 -9.60 -1.88 2.21
C ILE A 244 -10.52 -0.68 2.45
N CYS A 245 -10.09 0.49 2.01
CA CYS A 245 -10.67 1.78 2.39
C CYS A 245 -12.09 2.08 1.87
N PHE A 246 -12.78 1.13 1.25
CA PHE A 246 -14.17 1.25 0.80
C PHE A 246 -14.99 -0.01 1.09
N ILE A 247 -14.39 -0.99 1.78
CA ILE A 247 -15.05 -2.24 2.16
C ILE A 247 -15.42 -2.13 3.64
N PRO A 248 -16.69 -1.84 3.97
CA PRO A 248 -17.12 -1.78 5.36
C PRO A 248 -17.04 -3.17 6.02
N ASP A 249 -16.72 -3.18 7.32
CA ASP A 249 -16.65 -4.39 8.16
C ASP A 249 -15.74 -5.52 7.63
N ASN A 250 -14.82 -5.20 6.71
CA ASN A 250 -13.98 -6.17 6.01
C ASN A 250 -14.80 -7.27 5.28
N ASP A 251 -16.04 -6.97 4.88
CA ASP A 251 -16.94 -7.89 4.18
C ASP A 251 -17.09 -7.51 2.71
N TYR A 252 -16.13 -7.94 1.90
CA TYR A 252 -16.17 -7.71 0.46
C TYR A 252 -17.35 -8.43 -0.21
N ARG A 253 -17.86 -9.52 0.37
CA ARG A 253 -18.99 -10.27 -0.22
C ARG A 253 -20.25 -9.44 -0.12
N ALA A 254 -20.52 -8.87 1.05
CA ALA A 254 -21.63 -7.95 1.23
C ALA A 254 -21.48 -6.69 0.34
N PHE A 255 -20.25 -6.21 0.14
CA PHE A 255 -19.99 -5.12 -0.81
C PHE A 255 -20.36 -5.50 -2.25
N LEU A 256 -19.91 -6.65 -2.74
CA LEU A 256 -20.22 -7.13 -4.09
C LEU A 256 -21.74 -7.28 -4.31
N ARG A 257 -22.46 -7.86 -3.33
CA ARG A 257 -23.93 -7.98 -3.37
C ARG A 257 -24.63 -6.64 -3.54
N ARG A 258 -24.19 -5.62 -2.80
CA ARG A 258 -24.77 -4.27 -2.90
C ARG A 258 -24.40 -3.55 -4.19
N LYS A 259 -23.23 -3.86 -4.76
CA LYS A 259 -22.72 -3.17 -5.95
C LYS A 259 -23.20 -3.76 -7.26
N VAL A 260 -23.46 -5.05 -7.31
CA VAL A 260 -23.87 -5.73 -8.53
C VAL A 260 -25.30 -6.23 -8.32
N GLU A 261 -26.25 -5.52 -8.91
CA GLU A 261 -27.67 -5.87 -8.86
C GLU A 261 -27.90 -7.27 -9.43
N GLY A 262 -28.70 -8.09 -8.73
CA GLY A 262 -29.01 -9.45 -9.14
C GLY A 262 -27.82 -10.42 -9.08
N LEU A 263 -26.71 -10.04 -8.44
CA LEU A 263 -25.51 -10.90 -8.39
C LEU A 263 -25.81 -12.24 -7.73
N GLU A 264 -26.44 -12.22 -6.56
CA GLU A 264 -26.70 -13.43 -5.78
C GLU A 264 -27.54 -14.41 -6.59
N GLU A 265 -28.64 -13.95 -7.15
CA GLU A 265 -29.55 -14.77 -7.96
C GLU A 265 -28.86 -15.34 -9.21
N ARG A 266 -27.93 -14.57 -9.80
CA ARG A 266 -27.20 -14.99 -11.01
C ARG A 266 -26.14 -16.06 -10.73
N VAL A 267 -25.51 -16.05 -9.56
CA VAL A 267 -24.41 -16.97 -9.24
C VAL A 267 -24.76 -18.01 -8.18
N ASP A 268 -25.97 -18.01 -7.64
CA ASP A 268 -26.36 -19.00 -6.64
C ASP A 268 -26.36 -20.44 -7.21
N GLY A 269 -26.15 -21.42 -6.32
CA GLY A 269 -26.21 -22.84 -6.68
C GLY A 269 -25.02 -23.37 -7.50
N GLY A 270 -23.86 -22.71 -7.44
CA GLY A 270 -22.62 -23.19 -8.05
C GLY A 270 -22.06 -24.45 -7.36
N ASP A 271 -21.18 -25.18 -8.04
CA ASP A 271 -20.66 -26.47 -7.57
C ASP A 271 -19.29 -26.36 -6.89
N PHE A 272 -19.17 -26.99 -5.72
CA PHE A 272 -17.87 -27.37 -5.18
C PHE A 272 -17.45 -28.71 -5.79
N VAL A 273 -16.27 -28.74 -6.41
CA VAL A 273 -15.77 -29.89 -7.16
C VAL A 273 -14.36 -30.25 -6.70
N LEU A 274 -14.02 -31.54 -6.61
CA LEU A 274 -12.65 -32.00 -6.34
C LEU A 274 -11.80 -32.05 -7.61
N ALA A 275 -10.49 -32.25 -7.47
CA ALA A 275 -9.58 -32.35 -8.61
C ALA A 275 -9.95 -33.47 -9.61
N ASP A 276 -10.61 -34.53 -9.16
CA ASP A 276 -11.07 -35.65 -9.99
C ASP A 276 -12.44 -35.41 -10.67
N GLY A 277 -13.06 -34.25 -10.44
CA GLY A 277 -14.37 -33.90 -10.98
C GLY A 277 -15.55 -34.28 -10.07
N THR A 278 -15.32 -34.89 -8.91
CA THR A 278 -16.40 -35.24 -7.96
C THR A 278 -17.05 -33.98 -7.39
N VAL A 279 -18.37 -33.85 -7.55
CA VAL A 279 -19.15 -32.79 -6.92
C VAL A 279 -19.37 -33.13 -5.45
N VAL A 280 -18.95 -32.23 -4.56
CA VAL A 280 -18.98 -32.45 -3.10
C VAL A 280 -19.91 -31.50 -2.35
N GLY A 281 -20.54 -30.56 -3.05
CA GLY A 281 -21.52 -29.67 -2.47
C GLY A 281 -21.86 -28.50 -3.38
N LYS A 282 -22.71 -27.61 -2.85
CA LYS A 282 -23.13 -26.37 -3.51
C LYS A 282 -22.59 -25.15 -2.79
N HIS A 283 -22.38 -24.05 -3.51
CA HIS A 283 -21.94 -22.77 -2.97
C HIS A 283 -22.81 -21.61 -3.43
N LYS A 284 -22.70 -20.49 -2.72
CA LYS A 284 -23.52 -19.27 -2.93
C LYS A 284 -23.04 -18.42 -4.13
N GLY A 285 -22.25 -19.00 -5.02
CA GLY A 285 -21.61 -18.33 -6.16
C GLY A 285 -20.11 -18.04 -6.05
N TYR A 286 -19.40 -18.23 -7.16
CA TYR A 286 -17.94 -18.22 -7.22
C TYR A 286 -17.26 -16.89 -6.82
N PRO A 287 -17.82 -15.68 -7.04
CA PRO A 287 -17.16 -14.42 -6.70
C PRO A 287 -16.92 -14.24 -5.19
N PHE A 288 -17.57 -15.04 -4.36
CA PHE A 288 -17.48 -14.98 -2.90
C PHE A 288 -16.37 -15.87 -2.32
N TYR A 289 -15.53 -16.45 -3.17
CA TYR A 289 -14.44 -17.32 -2.78
C TYR A 289 -13.11 -16.80 -3.33
N THR A 290 -12.01 -17.20 -2.69
CA THR A 290 -10.66 -16.76 -3.02
C THR A 290 -9.72 -17.95 -2.98
N ILE A 291 -8.76 -18.01 -3.90
CA ILE A 291 -7.74 -19.06 -3.93
C ILE A 291 -7.01 -19.14 -2.57
N GLY A 292 -6.86 -20.37 -2.06
CA GLY A 292 -6.31 -20.65 -0.73
C GLY A 292 -7.29 -20.47 0.43
N GLN A 293 -8.56 -20.10 0.18
CA GLN A 293 -9.58 -20.03 1.23
C GLN A 293 -9.88 -21.42 1.78
N ARG A 294 -9.82 -21.56 3.10
CA ARG A 294 -10.19 -22.78 3.85
C ARG A 294 -11.50 -22.66 4.63
N LYS A 295 -11.75 -21.48 5.22
CA LYS A 295 -12.93 -21.24 6.08
C LYS A 295 -14.11 -20.75 5.26
N GLY A 296 -15.33 -20.94 5.77
CA GLY A 296 -16.55 -20.43 5.12
C GLY A 296 -16.94 -21.18 3.84
N LEU A 297 -16.54 -22.44 3.71
CA LEU A 297 -17.00 -23.32 2.63
C LEU A 297 -18.36 -23.95 2.94
N GLU A 298 -18.79 -23.96 4.21
CA GLU A 298 -20.10 -24.47 4.66
C GLU A 298 -20.37 -25.96 4.29
N ILE A 299 -19.32 -26.73 3.98
CA ILE A 299 -19.36 -28.16 3.69
C ILE A 299 -18.38 -28.93 4.58
N ALA A 300 -18.69 -30.19 4.89
CA ALA A 300 -17.85 -31.06 5.70
C ALA A 300 -17.23 -32.16 4.81
N LEU A 301 -15.90 -32.11 4.63
CA LEU A 301 -15.17 -33.02 3.74
C LEU A 301 -14.25 -34.00 4.48
N GLY A 302 -14.38 -34.12 5.80
CA GLY A 302 -13.57 -35.04 6.61
C GLY A 302 -12.11 -34.61 6.82
N GLU A 303 -11.55 -33.79 5.91
CA GLU A 303 -10.20 -33.25 6.00
C GLU A 303 -10.13 -31.75 5.60
N PRO A 304 -9.02 -31.06 5.89
CA PRO A 304 -8.85 -29.65 5.54
C PRO A 304 -8.73 -29.43 4.02
N MET A 305 -9.74 -28.82 3.42
CA MET A 305 -9.77 -28.48 1.99
C MET A 305 -9.63 -26.98 1.75
N PHE A 306 -9.05 -26.63 0.61
CA PHE A 306 -8.75 -25.27 0.18
C PHE A 306 -9.29 -25.02 -1.22
N VAL A 307 -9.72 -23.79 -1.49
CA VAL A 307 -10.05 -23.37 -2.86
C VAL A 307 -8.76 -23.35 -3.69
N THR A 308 -8.64 -24.25 -4.67
CA THR A 308 -7.47 -24.37 -5.56
C THR A 308 -7.66 -23.67 -6.89
N GLN A 309 -8.91 -23.58 -7.36
CA GLN A 309 -9.26 -22.90 -8.62
C GLN A 309 -10.70 -22.37 -8.57
N ILE A 310 -10.94 -21.30 -9.33
CA ILE A 310 -12.26 -20.71 -9.54
C ILE A 310 -12.50 -20.68 -11.05
N VAL A 311 -13.64 -21.21 -11.50
CA VAL A 311 -14.05 -21.28 -12.91
C VAL A 311 -15.38 -20.52 -13.06
N PRO A 312 -15.33 -19.22 -13.38
CA PRO A 312 -16.52 -18.39 -13.54
C PRO A 312 -17.50 -18.90 -14.59
N GLU A 313 -16.98 -19.47 -15.68
CA GLU A 313 -17.73 -19.86 -16.87
C GLU A 313 -18.75 -20.96 -16.55
N THR A 314 -18.44 -21.82 -15.59
CA THR A 314 -19.31 -22.91 -15.11
C THR A 314 -19.81 -22.70 -13.68
N ASN A 315 -19.56 -21.53 -13.08
CA ASN A 315 -19.85 -21.24 -11.68
C ASN A 315 -19.34 -22.34 -10.73
N THR A 316 -18.07 -22.72 -10.89
CA THR A 316 -17.45 -23.83 -10.17
C THR A 316 -16.30 -23.35 -9.29
N VAL A 317 -16.23 -23.87 -8.07
CA VAL A 317 -15.12 -23.68 -7.14
C VAL A 317 -14.46 -25.04 -6.90
N ILE A 318 -13.22 -25.19 -7.37
CA ILE A 318 -12.47 -26.43 -7.20
C ILE A 318 -11.77 -26.41 -5.85
N LEU A 319 -11.91 -27.52 -5.12
CA LEU A 319 -11.32 -27.75 -3.82
C LEU A 319 -10.24 -28.83 -3.91
N GLY A 320 -9.19 -28.63 -3.12
CA GLY A 320 -8.10 -29.60 -2.99
C GLY A 320 -7.40 -29.50 -1.66
N THR A 321 -6.50 -30.43 -1.45
CA THR A 321 -5.54 -30.49 -0.35
C THR A 321 -4.54 -29.33 -0.43
N LYS A 322 -3.72 -29.18 0.61
CA LYS A 322 -2.68 -28.16 0.63
C LYS A 322 -1.61 -28.43 -0.43
N GLU A 323 -1.34 -29.71 -0.71
CA GLU A 323 -0.36 -30.17 -1.67
C GLU A 323 -0.81 -29.83 -3.11
N GLU A 324 -2.10 -29.96 -3.42
CA GLU A 324 -2.66 -29.58 -4.71
C GLU A 324 -2.73 -28.06 -4.93
N LEU A 325 -2.78 -27.28 -3.84
CA LEU A 325 -2.70 -25.82 -3.86
C LEU A 325 -1.28 -25.32 -4.17
N ALA A 326 -0.25 -26.16 -3.96
CA ALA A 326 1.13 -25.78 -4.12
C ALA A 326 1.48 -25.64 -5.61
N LYS A 327 2.11 -24.52 -5.97
CA LYS A 327 2.60 -24.24 -7.32
C LYS A 327 4.07 -23.88 -7.25
N GLN A 328 4.84 -24.37 -8.23
CA GLN A 328 6.26 -24.04 -8.36
C GLN A 328 6.52 -22.94 -9.39
N GLU A 329 5.53 -22.61 -10.22
CA GLU A 329 5.63 -21.54 -11.21
C GLU A 329 4.41 -20.63 -11.19
N MET A 330 4.62 -19.40 -11.68
CA MET A 330 3.60 -18.37 -11.77
C MET A 330 3.90 -17.43 -12.94
N MET A 331 2.86 -17.08 -13.70
CA MET A 331 2.91 -16.07 -14.74
C MET A 331 2.45 -14.71 -14.19
N ILE A 332 3.11 -13.65 -14.62
CA ILE A 332 2.89 -12.28 -14.16
C ILE A 332 2.70 -11.38 -15.38
N ARG A 333 1.62 -10.58 -15.37
CA ARG A 333 1.28 -9.60 -16.41
C ARG A 333 1.37 -8.17 -15.88
N ASP A 334 1.40 -7.21 -16.80
CA ASP A 334 1.35 -5.77 -16.51
C ASP A 334 2.39 -5.35 -15.46
N TYR A 335 3.61 -5.89 -15.60
CA TYR A 335 4.66 -5.67 -14.62
C TYR A 335 5.33 -4.30 -14.81
N ASN A 336 5.84 -3.77 -13.70
CA ASN A 336 6.68 -2.58 -13.66
C ASN A 336 7.99 -2.91 -12.96
N LEU A 337 9.11 -2.59 -13.61
CA LEU A 337 10.45 -2.71 -13.03
C LEU A 337 10.87 -1.35 -12.44
N VAL A 338 11.07 -1.33 -11.13
CA VAL A 338 11.43 -0.11 -10.38
C VAL A 338 12.94 0.04 -10.37
N LYS A 339 13.66 -0.93 -9.79
CA LYS A 339 15.12 -0.88 -9.63
C LYS A 339 15.87 -0.87 -10.96
N TYR A 340 15.50 -1.77 -11.86
CA TYR A 340 16.14 -1.93 -13.16
C TYR A 340 15.25 -1.42 -14.29
N GLU A 341 15.86 -0.96 -15.38
CA GLU A 341 15.10 -0.66 -16.61
C GLU A 341 14.68 -1.94 -17.34
N ARG A 342 15.54 -2.96 -17.29
CA ARG A 342 15.31 -4.30 -17.82
C ARG A 342 15.74 -5.31 -16.78
N LEU A 343 15.02 -6.42 -16.69
CA LEU A 343 15.36 -7.48 -15.75
C LEU A 343 16.72 -8.08 -16.13
N PRO A 344 17.67 -8.23 -15.19
CA PRO A 344 18.91 -8.97 -15.45
C PRO A 344 18.61 -10.40 -15.89
N ALA A 345 19.45 -10.98 -16.75
CA ALA A 345 19.34 -12.39 -17.11
C ALA A 345 19.49 -13.27 -15.88
N ASP A 346 18.68 -14.34 -15.80
CA ASP A 346 18.66 -15.31 -14.71
C ASP A 346 18.51 -14.66 -13.32
N PHE A 347 17.77 -13.56 -13.23
CA PHE A 347 17.61 -12.82 -11.98
C PHE A 347 16.93 -13.69 -10.91
N GLU A 348 17.57 -13.79 -9.75
CA GLU A 348 17.00 -14.43 -8.56
C GLU A 348 16.61 -13.39 -7.53
N GLY A 349 15.37 -13.48 -7.05
CA GLY A 349 14.86 -12.56 -6.04
C GLY A 349 13.77 -13.15 -5.17
N ILE A 350 13.63 -12.57 -3.98
CA ILE A 350 12.54 -12.91 -3.07
C ILE A 350 11.24 -12.40 -3.69
N THR A 351 10.35 -13.32 -4.04
CA THR A 351 9.06 -13.02 -4.67
C THR A 351 7.93 -13.23 -3.67
N LYS A 352 7.17 -12.18 -3.41
CA LYS A 352 5.96 -12.19 -2.59
C LYS A 352 4.73 -12.27 -3.48
N ILE A 353 3.78 -13.15 -3.12
CA ILE A 353 2.50 -13.32 -3.83
C ILE A 353 1.30 -12.68 -3.10
N ARG A 354 1.56 -12.08 -1.95
CA ARG A 354 0.60 -11.34 -1.11
C ARG A 354 1.34 -10.40 -0.16
N TYR A 355 0.66 -9.38 0.34
CA TYR A 355 1.27 -8.32 1.15
C TYR A 355 2.05 -8.83 2.38
N LYS A 356 1.42 -9.68 3.20
CA LYS A 356 2.03 -10.24 4.43
C LYS A 356 2.86 -11.50 4.19
N ASP A 357 3.19 -11.81 2.94
CA ASP A 357 4.10 -12.92 2.66
C ASP A 357 5.52 -12.56 3.07
N ALA A 358 6.25 -13.54 3.61
CA ALA A 358 7.69 -13.43 3.76
C ALA A 358 8.37 -13.43 2.37
N GLY A 359 7.72 -14.06 1.39
CA GLY A 359 8.21 -14.30 0.05
C GLY A 359 9.01 -15.58 -0.04
N THR A 360 9.28 -16.03 -1.26
CA THR A 360 10.06 -17.22 -1.55
C THR A 360 11.02 -16.90 -2.68
N MET A 361 12.24 -17.44 -2.63
CA MET A 361 13.21 -17.25 -3.69
C MET A 361 12.67 -17.80 -5.00
N ALA A 362 12.78 -17.02 -6.07
CA ALA A 362 12.38 -17.41 -7.40
C ALA A 362 13.34 -16.86 -8.45
N THR A 363 13.53 -17.63 -9.51
CA THR A 363 14.18 -17.17 -10.73
C THR A 363 13.14 -16.51 -11.62
N LEU A 364 13.40 -15.28 -12.07
CA LEU A 364 12.51 -14.51 -12.93
C LEU A 364 13.05 -14.47 -14.36
N SER A 365 12.18 -14.77 -15.34
CA SER A 365 12.48 -14.67 -16.77
C SER A 365 11.41 -13.88 -17.50
N GLU A 366 11.81 -13.10 -18.51
CA GLU A 366 10.89 -12.49 -19.47
C GLU A 366 10.42 -13.54 -20.48
N GLU A 367 9.11 -13.60 -20.70
CA GLU A 367 8.46 -14.51 -21.64
C GLU A 367 7.80 -13.71 -22.79
N PRO A 368 7.53 -14.34 -23.95
CA PRO A 368 6.78 -13.71 -25.03
C PRO A 368 5.45 -13.11 -24.57
N GLY A 369 5.03 -12.00 -25.19
CA GLY A 369 3.77 -11.34 -24.86
C GLY A 369 3.81 -10.38 -23.67
N LYS A 370 5.01 -9.91 -23.27
CA LYS A 370 5.21 -9.01 -22.12
C LYS A 370 4.76 -9.64 -20.79
N LEU A 371 5.07 -10.92 -20.63
CA LEU A 371 4.85 -11.64 -19.38
C LEU A 371 6.19 -11.85 -18.68
N LEU A 372 6.14 -11.91 -17.35
CA LEU A 372 7.23 -12.44 -16.53
C LEU A 372 6.82 -13.82 -16.01
N LYS A 373 7.75 -14.77 -16.04
CA LYS A 373 7.62 -16.05 -15.36
C LYS A 373 8.45 -16.02 -14.08
N ALA A 374 7.86 -16.49 -12.99
CA ALA A 374 8.55 -16.77 -11.75
C ALA A 374 8.60 -18.28 -11.53
N LEU A 375 9.81 -18.84 -11.45
CA LEU A 375 10.06 -20.23 -11.06
C LEU A 375 10.56 -20.24 -9.61
N PHE A 376 9.70 -20.66 -8.68
CA PHE A 376 10.04 -20.73 -7.27
C PHE A 376 10.99 -21.90 -6.98
N HIS A 377 11.99 -21.64 -6.14
CA HIS A 377 12.92 -22.67 -5.68
C HIS A 377 12.26 -23.66 -4.72
N GLN A 378 11.15 -23.25 -4.09
CA GLN A 378 10.28 -24.11 -3.28
C GLN A 378 8.81 -23.84 -3.64
N PRO A 379 7.93 -24.85 -3.68
CA PRO A 379 6.52 -24.64 -3.97
C PRO A 379 5.86 -23.65 -3.02
N VAL A 380 5.04 -22.75 -3.57
CA VAL A 380 4.28 -21.75 -2.82
C VAL A 380 2.79 -22.05 -2.90
N ASN A 381 2.05 -21.70 -1.84
CA ASN A 381 0.62 -21.95 -1.73
C ASN A 381 -0.19 -20.67 -1.94
N GLY A 382 -1.28 -20.77 -2.70
CA GLY A 382 -2.23 -19.67 -2.86
C GLY A 382 -1.82 -18.64 -3.90
N VAL A 383 -1.23 -19.08 -5.02
CA VAL A 383 -1.00 -18.26 -6.21
C VAL A 383 -2.36 -17.85 -6.78
N ALA A 384 -2.82 -16.65 -6.41
CA ALA A 384 -4.17 -16.17 -6.71
C ALA A 384 -4.13 -15.17 -7.89
N PRO A 385 -4.70 -15.49 -9.06
CA PRO A 385 -4.78 -14.54 -10.17
C PRO A 385 -5.44 -13.23 -9.75
N GLY A 386 -4.90 -12.10 -10.21
CA GLY A 386 -5.32 -10.74 -9.83
C GLY A 386 -4.62 -10.16 -8.59
N GLN A 387 -4.00 -11.00 -7.74
CA GLN A 387 -3.10 -10.48 -6.70
C GLN A 387 -1.82 -9.93 -7.32
N SER A 388 -1.06 -9.15 -6.54
CA SER A 388 0.27 -8.71 -6.97
C SER A 388 1.32 -9.79 -6.69
N ALA A 389 2.24 -9.96 -7.64
CA ALA A 389 3.54 -10.57 -7.43
C ALA A 389 4.58 -9.46 -7.32
N VAL A 390 5.37 -9.44 -6.24
CA VAL A 390 6.34 -8.37 -5.96
C VAL A 390 7.69 -8.98 -5.65
N PHE A 391 8.74 -8.53 -6.34
CA PHE A 391 10.06 -9.12 -6.31
C PHE A 391 11.10 -8.17 -5.72
N TYR A 392 11.98 -8.72 -4.88
CA TYR A 392 12.95 -7.99 -4.09
C TYR A 392 14.36 -8.55 -4.24
N GLU A 393 15.34 -7.65 -4.20
CA GLU A 393 16.76 -7.95 -4.04
C GLU A 393 17.23 -7.34 -2.71
N GLY A 394 17.45 -8.20 -1.72
CA GLY A 394 17.62 -7.75 -0.34
C GLY A 394 16.42 -6.94 0.15
N ASN A 395 16.64 -5.64 0.39
CA ASN A 395 15.58 -4.71 0.80
C ASN A 395 15.02 -3.87 -0.35
N ASP A 396 15.61 -3.93 -1.54
CA ASP A 396 15.17 -3.11 -2.66
C ASP A 396 14.04 -3.79 -3.41
N LEU A 397 13.00 -3.00 -3.69
CA LEU A 397 11.91 -3.37 -4.56
C LEU A 397 12.43 -3.37 -6.00
N VAL A 398 12.54 -4.55 -6.57
CA VAL A 398 12.95 -4.69 -7.97
C VAL A 398 11.78 -4.38 -8.89
N GLY A 399 10.57 -4.78 -8.51
CA GLY A 399 9.34 -4.45 -9.22
C GLY A 399 8.17 -5.31 -8.78
N GLY A 400 7.10 -5.28 -9.56
CA GLY A 400 5.93 -6.12 -9.35
C GLY A 400 5.02 -6.17 -10.57
N GLY A 401 3.98 -7.00 -10.50
CA GLY A 401 2.96 -7.13 -11.54
C GLY A 401 1.75 -7.89 -11.01
N PHE A 402 0.76 -8.15 -11.85
CA PHE A 402 -0.41 -8.95 -11.47
C PHE A 402 -0.21 -10.43 -11.83
N ILE A 403 -0.56 -11.31 -10.89
CA ILE A 403 -0.57 -12.75 -11.12
C ILE A 403 -1.61 -13.04 -12.21
N ALA A 404 -1.16 -13.65 -13.30
CA ALA A 404 -2.00 -14.05 -14.41
C ALA A 404 -2.70 -15.39 -14.11
N ARG A 405 -3.74 -15.71 -14.89
CA ARG A 405 -4.24 -17.09 -14.92
C ARG A 405 -3.16 -17.99 -15.56
N PRO A 406 -3.06 -19.26 -15.13
CA PRO A 406 -2.20 -20.26 -15.77
C PRO A 406 -2.45 -20.37 -17.28
#